data_AF-A0A7C4YK40-F1
#
_entry.id   AF-A0A7C4YK40-F1
#
_cell.length_a   1.000
_cell.length_b   1.000
_cell.length_c   1.000
_cell.angle_alpha   90.00
_cell.angle_beta   90.00
_cell.angle_gamma   90.00
#
_symmetry.space_group_name_H-M   'P 1'
#
loop_
_entity.id
_entity.type
_entity.pdbx_description
1 polymer ?
#
loop_
_entity_poly.entity_id
_entity_poly.type
_entity_poly.pdbx_seq_one_letter_code
_entity_poly.pdbx_strand_id
1 'polypeptide(L)'
;MNGTSIPALAGTYMGGANDIYTFTVLGSGTVGVTPGLTLEVRNGAGALLNTINIGAGYTPDTLIHAADGISFRLSAGTTNNGSFSSRVIAEPDTAGILPSLGINSIFTGASAATIGVRGDLLTNPALLSASRNGNSADARNIERLAALRDQPLLAGNTLTFEGYSHNLLGLVGSEVRATDLRHQASQTLLNGLQQQEQSIIGVDINEEMVKLLEFQRMLQSGVQYLSVVNKALDEILNIVR
;
A
#
# COMPACT_ATOMS: atom_id res chain seq x y z
N MET A 1 12.45 2.78 46.84
CA MET A 1 11.95 3.63 47.95
C MET A 1 12.00 2.82 49.23
N ASN A 2 12.43 3.44 50.32
CA ASN A 2 12.41 2.81 51.63
C ASN A 2 11.20 3.37 52.39
N GLY A 3 10.27 2.54 52.82
CA GLY A 3 9.01 2.98 53.44
C GLY A 3 7.93 1.89 53.35
N THR A 4 6.76 2.13 53.93
CA THR A 4 5.62 1.20 53.87
C THR A 4 4.63 1.52 52.74
N SER A 5 4.71 2.71 52.14
CA SER A 5 3.89 3.05 50.97
C SER A 5 4.39 2.32 49.72
N ILE A 6 3.46 1.75 48.96
CA ILE A 6 3.72 1.01 47.73
C ILE A 6 3.39 1.91 46.53
N PRO A 7 4.36 2.21 45.65
CA PRO A 7 4.10 2.93 44.42
C PRO A 7 3.43 2.04 43.37
N ALA A 8 2.49 2.61 42.63
CA ALA A 8 1.93 1.98 41.43
C ALA A 8 1.87 2.99 40.29
N LEU A 9 2.28 2.55 39.10
CA LEU A 9 2.22 3.32 37.87
C LEU A 9 1.00 2.93 37.05
N ALA A 10 0.48 3.88 36.30
CA ALA A 10 -0.63 3.70 35.38
C ALA A 10 -0.48 4.64 34.18
N GLY A 11 -1.28 4.40 33.15
CA GLY A 11 -1.28 5.17 31.92
C GLY A 11 -0.54 4.47 30.78
N THR A 12 -0.40 5.19 29.68
CA THR A 12 0.32 4.72 28.49
C THR A 12 1.31 5.79 28.12
N TYR A 13 2.57 5.38 27.94
CA TYR A 13 3.62 6.31 27.59
C TYR A 13 3.37 6.93 26.20
N MET A 14 3.48 8.25 26.14
CA MET A 14 3.26 9.07 24.94
C MET A 14 4.53 9.78 24.46
N GLY A 15 5.68 9.52 25.08
CA GLY A 15 6.96 10.08 24.62
C GLY A 15 7.46 9.42 23.33
N GLY A 16 8.41 10.09 22.67
CA GLY A 16 8.88 9.71 21.32
C GLY A 16 9.94 8.61 21.29
N ALA A 17 10.54 8.24 22.41
CA ALA A 17 11.59 7.21 22.49
C ALA A 17 11.52 6.46 23.82
N ASN A 18 12.00 5.21 23.85
CA ASN A 18 12.09 4.45 25.10
C ASN A 18 12.95 5.19 26.11
N ASP A 19 12.52 5.19 27.37
CA ASP A 19 13.21 5.91 28.44
C ASP A 19 13.05 5.17 29.78
N ILE A 20 13.74 5.67 30.81
CA ILE A 20 13.62 5.23 32.19
C ILE A 20 13.21 6.43 33.02
N TYR A 21 12.01 6.35 33.60
CA TYR A 21 11.56 7.36 34.56
C TYR A 21 12.02 6.96 35.95
N THR A 22 12.67 7.89 36.64
CA THR A 22 13.10 7.75 38.02
C THR A 22 12.29 8.70 38.91
N PHE A 23 11.64 8.13 39.89
CA PHE A 23 10.79 8.81 40.86
C PHE A 23 11.57 8.89 42.18
N THR A 24 11.97 10.08 42.58
CA THR A 24 12.80 10.31 43.78
C THR A 24 11.98 11.07 44.82
N VAL A 25 11.79 10.46 45.99
CA VAL A 25 11.14 11.16 47.11
C VAL A 25 12.13 12.05 47.83
N LEU A 26 11.76 13.32 47.97
CA LEU A 26 12.50 14.31 48.72
C LEU A 26 11.86 14.48 50.10
N GLY A 27 12.59 14.04 51.13
CA GLY A 27 12.15 14.08 52.52
C GLY A 27 11.76 12.71 53.06
N SER A 28 11.16 12.68 54.24
CA SER A 28 10.65 11.46 54.88
C SER A 28 9.42 11.81 55.70
N GLY A 29 8.38 10.97 55.64
CA GLY A 29 7.10 11.28 56.25
C GLY A 29 5.98 10.33 55.88
N THR A 30 4.76 10.70 56.28
CA THR A 30 3.54 9.96 55.97
C THR A 30 2.87 10.57 54.75
N VAL A 31 2.56 9.73 53.76
CA VAL A 31 1.90 10.11 52.51
C VAL A 31 0.56 10.77 52.82
N GLY A 32 0.31 11.94 52.22
CA GLY A 32 -0.93 12.71 52.43
C GLY A 32 -0.94 13.61 53.68
N VAL A 33 0.03 13.45 54.58
CA VAL A 33 0.02 14.10 55.91
C VAL A 33 1.20 15.04 56.10
N THR A 34 2.43 14.61 55.81
CA THR A 34 3.64 15.40 56.10
C THR A 34 3.77 16.61 55.16
N PRO A 35 3.78 17.86 55.65
CA PRO A 35 3.97 19.03 54.81
C PRO A 35 5.35 19.03 54.12
N GLY A 36 5.41 19.46 52.86
CA GLY A 36 6.67 19.58 52.12
C GLY A 36 7.27 18.27 51.61
N LEU A 37 6.60 17.13 51.81
CA LEU A 37 7.00 15.85 51.22
C LEU A 37 6.69 15.86 49.71
N THR A 38 7.72 15.83 48.88
CA THR A 38 7.60 15.91 47.42
C THR A 38 8.27 14.73 46.73
N LEU A 39 7.90 14.53 45.47
CA LEU A 39 8.47 13.53 44.58
C LEU A 39 8.92 14.21 43.29
N GLU A 40 10.18 14.02 42.91
CA GLU A 40 10.70 14.42 41.61
C GLU A 40 10.60 13.27 40.63
N VAL A 41 10.09 13.55 39.43
CA VAL A 41 10.11 12.62 38.29
C VAL A 41 11.20 13.11 37.33
N ARG A 42 12.20 12.27 37.09
CA ARG A 42 13.31 12.54 36.16
C ARG A 42 13.35 11.50 35.06
N ASN A 43 13.81 11.90 33.88
CA ASN A 43 14.03 11.00 32.76
C ASN A 43 15.40 10.28 32.85
N GLY A 44 15.72 9.40 31.90
CA GLY A 44 16.96 8.63 31.89
C GLY A 44 18.22 9.49 31.70
N ALA A 45 18.07 10.68 31.11
CA ALA A 45 19.13 11.69 31.00
C ALA A 45 19.28 12.55 32.28
N GLY A 46 18.45 12.32 33.31
CA GLY A 46 18.47 13.07 34.56
C GLY A 46 17.72 14.40 34.54
N ALA A 47 17.08 14.76 33.42
CA ALA A 47 16.26 15.97 33.31
C ALA A 47 15.02 15.85 34.19
N LEU A 48 14.71 16.92 34.93
CA LEU A 48 13.51 17.00 35.75
C LEU A 48 12.29 17.20 34.86
N LEU A 49 11.37 16.24 34.90
CA LEU A 49 10.11 16.29 34.15
C LEU A 49 9.00 16.92 34.99
N ASN A 50 8.95 16.60 36.28
CA ASN A 50 7.90 17.10 37.17
C ASN A 50 8.32 17.02 38.65
N THR A 51 7.73 17.88 39.48
CA THR A 51 7.84 17.84 40.94
C THR A 51 6.45 17.84 41.55
N ILE A 52 6.14 16.83 42.35
CA ILE A 52 4.78 16.48 42.75
C ILE A 52 4.68 16.46 44.27
N ASN A 53 3.65 17.13 44.82
CA ASN A 53 3.35 17.05 46.25
C ASN A 53 2.69 15.70 46.58
N ILE A 54 3.32 14.92 47.46
CA ILE A 54 2.82 13.64 47.98
C ILE A 54 2.58 13.70 49.51
N GLY A 55 2.78 14.88 50.09
CA GLY A 55 2.63 15.20 51.49
C GLY A 55 1.24 15.74 51.84
N ALA A 56 1.18 16.71 52.74
CA ALA A 56 -0.08 17.33 53.18
C ALA A 56 -0.99 17.71 51.99
N GLY A 57 -2.23 17.21 52.01
CA GLY A 57 -3.25 17.48 50.99
C GLY A 57 -3.31 16.45 49.85
N TYR A 58 -2.32 15.55 49.74
CA TYR A 58 -2.44 14.40 48.86
C TYR A 58 -3.37 13.34 49.47
N THR A 59 -4.28 12.78 48.68
CA THR A 59 -5.11 11.65 49.14
C THR A 59 -4.46 10.36 48.65
N PRO A 60 -4.07 9.43 49.55
CA PRO A 60 -3.47 8.16 49.14
C PRO A 60 -4.30 7.41 48.10
N ASP A 61 -3.62 6.61 47.27
CA ASP A 61 -4.17 5.87 46.13
C ASP A 61 -4.79 6.72 45.00
N THR A 62 -4.77 8.05 45.13
CA THR A 62 -5.19 8.95 44.07
C THR A 62 -4.12 9.01 42.98
N LEU A 63 -4.56 8.82 41.73
CA LEU A 63 -3.69 8.91 40.56
C LEU A 63 -3.30 10.36 40.29
N ILE A 64 -2.00 10.63 40.18
CA ILE A 64 -1.46 11.95 39.80
C ILE A 64 -0.63 11.80 38.54
N HIS A 65 -0.78 12.75 37.63
CA HIS A 65 0.01 12.84 36.41
C HIS A 65 1.49 13.03 36.72
N ALA A 66 2.34 12.15 36.19
CA ALA A 66 3.78 12.24 36.29
C ALA A 66 4.34 13.03 35.10
N ALA A 67 4.38 12.42 33.92
CA ALA A 67 4.82 13.02 32.65
C ALA A 67 4.44 12.09 31.48
N ASP A 68 4.35 12.63 30.25
CA ASP A 68 4.15 11.89 28.99
C ASP A 68 3.11 10.77 29.04
N GLY A 69 1.92 11.07 29.58
CA GLY A 69 0.81 10.10 29.70
C GLY A 69 0.96 9.06 30.81
N ILE A 70 2.06 9.07 31.55
CA ILE A 70 2.27 8.26 32.75
C ILE A 70 1.74 9.01 33.97
N SER A 71 1.03 8.28 34.81
CA SER A 71 0.56 8.72 36.11
C SER A 71 1.03 7.72 37.17
N PHE A 72 1.10 8.16 38.41
CA PHE A 72 1.45 7.31 39.55
C PHE A 72 0.47 7.53 40.70
N ARG A 73 0.45 6.57 41.63
CA ARG A 73 -0.18 6.70 42.93
C ARG A 73 0.72 6.10 44.00
N LEU A 74 0.55 6.55 45.23
CA LEU A 74 1.17 5.99 46.41
C LEU A 74 0.08 5.52 47.37
N SER A 75 0.19 4.28 47.85
CA SER A 75 -0.71 3.78 48.88
C SER A 75 -0.52 4.53 50.20
N ALA A 76 -1.48 4.42 51.11
CA ALA A 76 -1.30 4.90 52.47
C ALA A 76 -0.05 4.24 53.10
N GLY A 77 0.73 5.02 53.86
CA GLY A 77 1.97 4.55 54.49
C GLY A 77 3.01 5.65 54.63
N THR A 78 4.23 5.25 54.95
CA THR A 78 5.38 6.14 55.08
C THR A 78 6.31 6.02 53.88
N THR A 79 7.03 7.09 53.61
CA THR A 79 8.13 7.15 52.63
C THR A 79 9.35 7.75 53.30
N ASN A 80 10.53 7.25 52.96
CA ASN A 80 11.81 7.84 53.29
C ASN A 80 12.51 8.29 52.00
N ASN A 81 13.61 9.03 52.15
CA ASN A 81 14.43 9.45 51.01
C ASN A 81 14.89 8.20 50.23
N GLY A 82 14.54 8.17 48.95
CA GLY A 82 14.84 7.05 48.08
C GLY A 82 14.09 7.16 46.77
N SER A 83 14.51 6.34 45.80
CA SER A 83 13.96 6.35 44.46
C SER A 83 13.41 4.99 44.04
N PHE A 84 12.58 4.99 43.02
CA PHE A 84 12.26 3.82 42.22
C PHE A 84 12.24 4.23 40.75
N SER A 85 12.48 3.28 39.86
CA SER A 85 12.49 3.55 38.43
C SER A 85 11.61 2.57 37.68
N SER A 86 11.03 3.03 36.59
CA SER A 86 10.28 2.20 35.65
C SER A 86 10.70 2.53 34.24
N ARG A 87 10.82 1.49 33.42
CA ARG A 87 10.96 1.67 31.98
C ARG A 87 9.65 2.17 31.41
N VAL A 88 9.72 3.16 30.53
CA VAL A 88 8.61 3.65 29.72
C VAL A 88 8.95 3.36 28.27
N ILE A 89 8.03 2.70 27.55
CA ILE A 89 8.30 2.09 26.25
C ILE A 89 7.44 2.79 25.19
N ALA A 90 8.08 3.47 24.26
CA ALA A 90 7.47 4.04 23.07
C ALA A 90 7.48 3.02 21.91
N GLU A 91 8.66 2.42 21.68
CA GLU A 91 8.93 1.47 20.60
C GLU A 91 9.58 0.19 21.18
N PRO A 92 8.81 -0.89 21.39
CA PRO A 92 9.36 -2.13 21.96
C PRO A 92 10.41 -2.82 21.06
N ASP A 93 10.44 -2.54 19.76
CA ASP A 93 11.38 -3.12 18.80
C ASP A 93 12.14 -2.06 18.00
N THR A 94 13.07 -1.38 18.66
CA THR A 94 13.89 -0.34 18.04
C THR A 94 14.79 -0.86 16.90
N ALA A 95 15.04 -2.16 16.84
CA ALA A 95 15.88 -2.79 15.82
C ALA A 95 15.07 -3.40 14.67
N GLY A 96 13.74 -3.48 14.78
CA GLY A 96 12.86 -4.11 13.78
C GLY A 96 13.06 -5.62 13.64
N ILE A 97 13.63 -6.29 14.65
CA ILE A 97 13.99 -7.70 14.58
C ILE A 97 12.76 -8.60 14.74
N LEU A 98 11.80 -8.23 15.60
CA LEU A 98 10.63 -9.05 15.90
C LEU A 98 9.81 -9.41 14.64
N PRO A 99 9.46 -8.46 13.74
CA PRO A 99 8.74 -8.81 12.52
C PRO A 99 9.58 -9.64 11.55
N SER A 100 10.91 -9.44 11.50
CA SER A 100 11.78 -10.26 10.65
C SER A 100 11.88 -11.72 11.11
N LEU A 101 11.79 -11.96 12.42
CA LEU A 101 11.73 -13.29 13.02
C LEU A 101 10.30 -13.85 13.09
N GLY A 102 9.30 -13.11 12.61
CA GLY A 102 7.89 -13.48 12.66
C GLY A 102 7.30 -13.53 14.08
N ILE A 103 7.99 -12.96 15.07
CA ILE A 103 7.55 -12.95 16.48
C ILE A 103 6.44 -11.90 16.63
N ASN A 104 5.28 -12.30 17.16
CA ASN A 104 4.11 -11.43 17.38
C ASN A 104 3.70 -10.60 16.16
N SER A 105 3.98 -11.09 14.94
CA SER A 105 3.59 -10.43 13.70
C SER A 105 2.11 -10.63 13.40
N ILE A 106 1.51 -9.79 12.55
CA ILE A 106 0.15 -10.05 12.02
C ILE A 106 0.26 -10.82 10.71
N PHE A 107 1.25 -10.46 9.89
CA PHE A 107 1.42 -10.97 8.55
C PHE A 107 2.56 -12.00 8.46
N THR A 108 2.48 -12.82 7.42
CA THR A 108 3.47 -13.77 6.92
C THR A 108 3.68 -13.48 5.43
N GLY A 109 4.72 -14.06 4.83
CA GLY A 109 5.10 -13.84 3.44
C GLY A 109 6.24 -12.83 3.30
N ALA A 110 6.81 -12.77 2.09
CA ALA A 110 7.95 -11.92 1.78
C ALA A 110 7.67 -10.94 0.62
N SER A 111 6.48 -11.01 0.02
CA SER A 111 6.09 -10.22 -1.15
C SER A 111 4.59 -9.95 -1.16
N ALA A 112 4.14 -9.00 -1.98
CA ALA A 112 2.72 -8.74 -2.17
C ALA A 112 1.93 -9.97 -2.67
N ALA A 113 2.59 -10.91 -3.37
CA ALA A 113 1.96 -12.14 -3.84
C ALA A 113 1.88 -13.24 -2.76
N THR A 114 2.72 -13.18 -1.73
CA THR A 114 2.81 -14.19 -0.67
C THR A 114 2.31 -13.68 0.69
N ILE A 115 1.95 -12.40 0.77
CA ILE A 115 1.46 -11.80 1.99
C ILE A 115 0.18 -12.49 2.44
N GLY A 116 0.12 -12.85 3.71
CA GLY A 116 -1.04 -13.47 4.33
C GLY A 116 -1.08 -13.17 5.82
N VAL A 117 -2.22 -13.45 6.45
CA VAL A 117 -2.33 -13.41 7.93
C VAL A 117 -1.76 -14.71 8.49
N ARG A 118 -1.05 -14.65 9.62
CA ARG A 118 -0.51 -15.87 10.25
C ARG A 118 -1.66 -16.84 10.60
N GLY A 119 -1.45 -18.13 10.33
CA GLY A 119 -2.50 -19.14 10.46
C GLY A 119 -3.00 -19.36 11.89
N ASP A 120 -2.13 -19.19 12.89
CA ASP A 120 -2.49 -19.23 14.31
C ASP A 120 -3.51 -18.14 14.68
N LEU A 121 -3.32 -16.91 14.16
CA LEU A 121 -4.28 -15.81 14.35
C LEU A 121 -5.64 -16.08 13.69
N LEU A 122 -5.65 -16.77 12.54
CA LEU A 122 -6.89 -17.17 11.88
C LEU A 122 -7.66 -18.22 12.69
N THR A 123 -6.94 -19.18 13.29
CA THR A 123 -7.55 -20.22 14.14
C THR A 123 -7.98 -19.71 15.51
N ASN A 124 -7.24 -18.76 16.07
CA ASN A 124 -7.52 -18.18 17.37
C ASN A 124 -7.23 -16.67 17.37
N PRO A 125 -8.23 -15.83 17.03
CA PRO A 125 -8.09 -14.38 17.03
C PRO A 125 -7.73 -13.77 18.40
N ALA A 126 -7.94 -14.50 19.51
CA ALA A 126 -7.55 -14.03 20.84
C ALA A 126 -6.02 -13.94 21.04
N LEU A 127 -5.22 -14.51 20.12
CA LEU A 127 -3.78 -14.34 20.09
C LEU A 127 -3.33 -12.96 19.59
N LEU A 128 -4.25 -12.17 19.01
CA LEU A 128 -3.95 -10.79 18.61
C LEU A 128 -3.89 -9.86 19.85
N SER A 129 -2.74 -9.25 20.08
CA SER A 129 -2.54 -8.34 21.22
C SER A 129 -3.19 -6.98 21.00
N ALA A 130 -4.43 -6.82 21.47
CA ALA A 130 -5.20 -5.57 21.39
C ALA A 130 -4.72 -4.48 22.38
N SER A 131 -4.14 -4.88 23.51
CA SER A 131 -3.74 -4.00 24.60
C SER A 131 -2.31 -3.50 24.46
N ARG A 132 -2.06 -2.25 24.88
CA ARG A 132 -0.71 -1.68 25.01
C ARG A 132 -0.11 -1.86 26.41
N ASN A 133 -0.95 -2.03 27.42
CA ASN A 133 -0.54 -2.08 28.82
C ASN A 133 -0.87 -3.42 29.52
N GLY A 134 -1.36 -4.42 28.77
CA GLY A 134 -1.74 -5.73 29.28
C GLY A 134 -3.13 -5.78 29.93
N ASN A 135 -3.86 -4.67 30.03
CA ASN A 135 -5.23 -4.66 30.53
C ASN A 135 -6.19 -5.24 29.48
N SER A 136 -7.05 -6.17 29.90
CA SER A 136 -8.05 -6.83 29.04
C SER A 136 -9.08 -5.87 28.43
N ALA A 137 -9.30 -4.70 29.03
CA ALA A 137 -10.19 -3.66 28.52
C ALA A 137 -9.50 -2.66 27.57
N ASP A 138 -8.19 -2.75 27.38
CA ASP A 138 -7.44 -1.85 26.50
C ASP A 138 -7.41 -2.40 25.06
N ALA A 139 -7.95 -1.62 24.11
CA ALA A 139 -8.00 -1.96 22.68
C ALA A 139 -7.16 -1.01 21.81
N ARG A 140 -6.27 -0.21 22.40
CA ARG A 140 -5.54 0.86 21.69
C ARG A 140 -4.64 0.36 20.56
N ASN A 141 -4.13 -0.87 20.58
CA ASN A 141 -3.38 -1.38 19.42
C ASN A 141 -4.29 -1.58 18.20
N ILE A 142 -5.55 -1.94 18.41
CA ILE A 142 -6.53 -2.09 17.33
C ILE A 142 -6.91 -0.73 16.77
N GLU A 143 -7.10 0.28 17.64
CA GLU A 143 -7.31 1.66 17.21
C GLU A 143 -6.15 2.18 16.36
N ARG A 144 -4.91 1.92 16.79
CA ARG A 144 -3.70 2.29 16.03
C ARG A 144 -3.62 1.56 14.69
N LEU A 145 -3.96 0.27 14.67
CA LEU A 145 -4.00 -0.53 13.44
C LEU A 145 -5.04 0.03 12.46
N ALA A 146 -6.24 0.36 12.95
CA ALA A 146 -7.29 0.97 12.13
C ALA A 146 -6.87 2.34 11.59
N ALA A 147 -6.20 3.15 12.43
CA ALA A 147 -5.71 4.47 12.04
C ALA A 147 -4.66 4.42 10.91
N LEU A 148 -3.96 3.29 10.70
CA LEU A 148 -3.01 3.16 9.58
C LEU A 148 -3.68 3.38 8.22
N ARG A 149 -4.99 3.10 8.09
CA ARG A 149 -5.75 3.34 6.86
C ARG A 149 -5.61 4.78 6.37
N ASP A 150 -5.65 5.73 7.29
CA ASP A 150 -5.69 7.16 7.01
C ASP A 150 -4.30 7.81 7.05
N GLN A 151 -3.26 7.05 7.39
CA GLN A 151 -1.90 7.58 7.47
C GLN A 151 -1.17 7.56 6.12
N PRO A 152 -0.49 8.66 5.74
CA PRO A 152 0.32 8.69 4.54
C PRO A 152 1.66 7.99 4.79
N LEU A 153 1.72 6.69 4.50
CA LEU A 153 2.89 5.83 4.75
C LEU A 153 3.59 5.38 3.45
N LEU A 154 2.94 5.57 2.30
CA LEU A 154 3.46 5.13 1.00
C LEU A 154 4.04 6.31 0.22
N ALA A 155 4.83 5.99 -0.80
CA ALA A 155 5.48 6.97 -1.68
C ALA A 155 6.26 8.06 -0.91
N GLY A 156 7.11 7.64 0.03
CA GLY A 156 7.89 8.57 0.85
C GLY A 156 7.04 9.34 1.87
N ASN A 157 6.04 8.67 2.47
CA ASN A 157 5.11 9.22 3.46
C ASN A 157 4.18 10.33 2.93
N THR A 158 3.73 10.21 1.68
CA THR A 158 2.86 11.21 1.04
C THR A 158 1.48 10.66 0.70
N LEU A 159 1.32 9.34 0.58
CA LEU A 159 0.08 8.70 0.16
C LEU A 159 -0.38 7.67 1.19
N THR A 160 -1.70 7.62 1.40
CA THR A 160 -2.36 6.52 2.11
C THR A 160 -2.37 5.25 1.25
N PHE A 161 -2.73 4.11 1.85
CA PHE A 161 -2.94 2.86 1.10
C PHE A 161 -3.94 3.04 -0.04
N GLU A 162 -5.08 3.67 0.24
CA GLU A 162 -6.13 3.93 -0.75
C GLU A 162 -5.64 4.90 -1.85
N GLY A 163 -4.95 5.98 -1.48
CA GLY A 163 -4.42 6.94 -2.44
C GLY A 163 -3.37 6.33 -3.37
N TYR A 164 -2.50 5.48 -2.84
CA TYR A 164 -1.51 4.75 -3.65
C TYR A 164 -2.17 3.78 -4.64
N SER A 165 -3.17 3.01 -4.20
CA SER A 165 -3.94 2.12 -5.07
C SER A 165 -4.65 2.87 -6.19
N HIS A 166 -5.28 4.01 -5.89
CA HIS A 166 -5.92 4.85 -6.92
C HIS A 166 -4.93 5.37 -7.95
N ASN A 167 -3.74 5.82 -7.52
CA ASN A 167 -2.70 6.28 -8.44
C ASN A 167 -2.22 5.14 -9.35
N LEU A 168 -2.01 3.94 -8.81
CA LEU A 168 -1.62 2.78 -9.61
C LEU A 168 -2.69 2.42 -10.65
N LEU A 169 -3.97 2.40 -10.25
CA LEU A 169 -5.09 2.17 -11.17
C LEU A 169 -5.17 3.27 -12.24
N GLY A 170 -4.94 4.53 -11.87
CA GLY A 170 -4.91 5.65 -12.81
C GLY A 170 -3.80 5.52 -13.85
N LEU A 171 -2.59 5.13 -13.43
CA LEU A 171 -1.46 4.89 -14.32
C LEU A 171 -1.76 3.74 -15.30
N VAL A 172 -2.22 2.59 -14.79
CA VAL A 172 -2.58 1.44 -15.64
C VAL A 172 -3.69 1.82 -16.62
N GLY A 173 -4.74 2.50 -16.16
CA GLY A 173 -5.84 2.95 -17.02
C GLY A 173 -5.38 3.92 -18.12
N SER A 174 -4.43 4.80 -17.81
CA SER A 174 -3.85 5.73 -18.80
C SER A 174 -3.03 5.00 -19.86
N GLU A 175 -2.23 4.00 -19.47
CA GLU A 175 -1.41 3.22 -20.40
C GLU A 175 -2.27 2.32 -21.30
N VAL A 176 -3.32 1.69 -20.74
CA VAL A 176 -4.29 0.92 -21.52
C VAL A 176 -4.96 1.79 -22.58
N ARG A 177 -5.40 3.00 -22.21
CA ARG A 177 -6.00 3.94 -23.16
C ARG A 177 -5.01 4.39 -24.24
N ALA A 178 -3.78 4.70 -23.86
CA ALA A 178 -2.74 5.08 -24.82
C ALA A 178 -2.44 3.94 -25.82
N THR A 179 -2.39 2.71 -25.32
CA THR A 179 -2.17 1.50 -26.13
C THR A 179 -3.34 1.22 -27.07
N ASP A 180 -4.58 1.36 -26.60
CA ASP A 180 -5.77 1.19 -27.44
C ASP A 180 -5.83 2.21 -28.58
N LEU A 181 -5.54 3.49 -28.30
CA LEU A 181 -5.44 4.53 -29.33
C LEU A 181 -4.37 4.21 -30.38
N ARG A 182 -3.19 3.73 -29.96
CA ARG A 182 -2.13 3.29 -30.88
C ARG A 182 -2.59 2.10 -31.72
N HIS A 183 -3.26 1.13 -31.12
CA HIS A 183 -3.79 -0.02 -31.84
C HIS A 183 -4.80 0.41 -32.91
N GLN A 184 -5.75 1.28 -32.58
CA GLN A 184 -6.75 1.81 -33.52
C GLN A 184 -6.10 2.58 -34.68
N ALA A 185 -5.08 3.39 -34.39
CA ALA A 185 -4.31 4.09 -35.42
C ALA A 185 -3.58 3.11 -36.34
N SER A 186 -2.91 2.09 -35.80
CA SER A 186 -2.25 1.05 -36.58
C SER A 186 -3.23 0.24 -37.44
N GLN A 187 -4.42 -0.08 -36.92
CA GLN A 187 -5.46 -0.78 -37.67
C GLN A 187 -5.98 0.07 -38.83
N THR A 188 -6.18 1.37 -38.60
CA THR A 188 -6.60 2.31 -39.64
C THR A 188 -5.54 2.42 -40.73
N LEU A 189 -4.26 2.51 -40.36
CA LEU A 189 -3.15 2.53 -41.30
C LEU A 189 -3.08 1.24 -42.12
N LEU A 190 -3.20 0.07 -41.48
CA LEU A 190 -3.25 -1.22 -42.15
C LEU A 190 -4.38 -1.29 -43.18
N ASN A 191 -5.59 -0.89 -42.79
CA ASN A 191 -6.74 -0.85 -43.70
C ASN A 191 -6.48 0.07 -44.89
N GLY A 192 -5.86 1.24 -44.67
CA GLY A 192 -5.49 2.16 -45.74
C GLY A 192 -4.44 1.58 -46.71
N LEU A 193 -3.42 0.90 -46.17
CA LEU A 193 -2.41 0.22 -46.98
C LEU A 193 -3.01 -0.94 -47.80
N GLN A 194 -3.92 -1.73 -47.21
CA GLN A 194 -4.63 -2.79 -47.93
C GLN A 194 -5.50 -2.24 -49.06
N GLN A 195 -6.19 -1.11 -48.85
CA GLN A 195 -6.95 -0.45 -49.90
C GLN A 195 -6.03 0.06 -51.02
N GLN A 196 -4.87 0.60 -50.67
CA GLN A 196 -3.87 1.03 -51.66
C GLN A 196 -3.31 -0.15 -52.44
N GLU A 197 -2.96 -1.25 -51.78
CA GLU A 197 -2.52 -2.48 -52.42
C GLU A 197 -3.58 -3.00 -53.41
N GLN A 198 -4.84 -3.10 -52.97
CA GLN A 198 -5.95 -3.51 -53.82
C GLN A 198 -6.20 -2.54 -55.00
N SER A 199 -5.88 -1.25 -54.87
CA SER A 199 -6.00 -0.31 -56.00
C SER A 199 -4.90 -0.48 -57.07
N ILE A 200 -3.74 -1.03 -56.69
CA ILE A 200 -2.59 -1.20 -57.58
C ILE A 200 -2.57 -2.62 -58.18
N ILE A 201 -2.81 -3.63 -57.33
CA ILE A 201 -2.70 -5.05 -57.66
C ILE A 201 -4.07 -5.66 -57.93
N GLY A 202 -5.13 -5.04 -57.40
CA GLY A 202 -6.49 -5.52 -57.61
C GLY A 202 -6.88 -5.39 -59.06
N VAL A 203 -7.40 -6.48 -59.58
CA VAL A 203 -7.86 -6.62 -60.95
C VAL A 203 -9.37 -6.48 -60.94
N ASP A 204 -9.93 -5.53 -61.69
CA ASP A 204 -11.38 -5.45 -61.85
C ASP A 204 -11.81 -6.56 -62.83
N ILE A 205 -12.58 -7.52 -62.31
CA ILE A 205 -13.11 -8.64 -63.10
C ILE A 205 -13.91 -8.14 -64.30
N ASN A 206 -14.57 -6.98 -64.19
CA ASN A 206 -15.31 -6.41 -65.30
C ASN A 206 -14.38 -5.88 -66.40
N GLU A 207 -13.27 -5.22 -66.05
CA GLU A 207 -12.26 -4.79 -67.04
C GLU A 207 -11.62 -5.99 -67.72
N GLU A 208 -11.22 -7.02 -66.96
CA GLU A 208 -10.65 -8.23 -67.55
C GLU A 208 -11.66 -9.00 -68.40
N MET A 209 -12.95 -8.96 -68.04
CA MET A 209 -14.02 -9.56 -68.83
C MET A 209 -14.25 -8.81 -70.14
N VAL A 210 -14.16 -7.47 -70.15
CA VAL A 210 -14.21 -6.68 -71.38
C VAL A 210 -13.01 -6.98 -72.27
N LYS A 211 -11.78 -7.03 -71.72
CA LYS A 211 -10.58 -7.43 -72.48
C LYS A 211 -10.72 -8.83 -73.05
N LEU A 212 -11.28 -9.78 -72.29
CA LEU A 212 -11.55 -11.14 -72.76
C LEU A 212 -12.55 -11.14 -73.93
N LEU A 213 -13.65 -10.40 -73.82
CA LEU A 213 -14.63 -10.26 -74.91
C LEU A 213 -14.01 -9.62 -76.16
N GLU A 214 -13.12 -8.65 -75.97
CA GLU A 214 -12.38 -8.01 -77.07
C GLU A 214 -11.45 -9.01 -77.77
N PHE A 215 -10.67 -9.81 -77.02
CA PHE A 215 -9.85 -10.89 -77.58
C PHE A 215 -10.70 -11.94 -78.31
N GLN A 216 -11.84 -12.33 -77.75
CA GLN A 216 -12.77 -13.24 -78.41
C GLN A 216 -13.30 -12.66 -79.73
N ARG A 217 -13.63 -11.37 -79.77
CA ARG A 217 -14.10 -10.69 -80.99
C ARG A 217 -13.00 -10.54 -82.04
N MET A 218 -11.76 -10.29 -81.62
CA MET A 218 -10.60 -10.28 -82.52
C MET A 218 -10.35 -11.68 -83.12
N LEU A 219 -10.44 -12.74 -82.32
CA LEU A 219 -10.33 -14.12 -82.81
C LEU A 219 -11.42 -14.46 -83.83
N GLN A 220 -12.68 -14.12 -83.52
CA GLN A 220 -13.79 -14.31 -84.47
C GLN A 220 -13.56 -13.55 -85.78
N SER A 221 -13.07 -12.31 -85.70
CA SER A 221 -12.77 -11.50 -86.88
C SER A 221 -11.61 -12.09 -87.69
N GLY A 222 -10.57 -12.61 -87.02
CA GLY A 222 -9.45 -13.31 -87.67
C GLY A 222 -9.90 -14.60 -88.37
N VAL A 223 -10.81 -15.37 -87.76
CA VAL A 223 -11.40 -16.56 -88.41
C VAL A 223 -12.24 -16.17 -89.63
N GLN A 224 -13.02 -15.10 -89.55
CA GLN A 224 -13.75 -14.59 -90.72
C GLN A 224 -12.79 -14.12 -91.83
N TYR A 225 -11.73 -13.41 -91.48
CA TYR A 225 -10.70 -13.00 -92.44
C TYR A 225 -10.04 -14.20 -93.12
N LEU A 226 -9.64 -15.22 -92.37
CA LEU A 226 -9.09 -16.46 -92.92
C LEU A 226 -10.11 -17.18 -93.82
N SER A 227 -11.40 -17.18 -93.46
CA SER A 227 -12.44 -17.74 -94.31
C SER A 227 -12.58 -16.97 -95.63
N VAL A 228 -12.47 -15.65 -95.61
CA VAL A 228 -12.49 -14.81 -96.83
C VAL A 228 -11.23 -15.05 -97.67
N VAL A 229 -10.05 -15.14 -97.06
CA VAL A 229 -8.80 -15.45 -97.76
C VAL A 229 -8.87 -16.84 -98.41
N ASN A 230 -9.35 -17.86 -97.68
CA ASN A 230 -9.52 -19.21 -98.24
C ASN A 230 -10.51 -19.20 -99.42
N LYS A 231 -11.65 -18.50 -99.29
CA LYS A 231 -12.59 -18.33 -100.41
C LYS A 231 -11.95 -17.63 -101.61
N ALA A 232 -11.14 -16.60 -101.39
CA ALA A 232 -10.44 -15.90 -102.46
C ALA A 232 -9.39 -16.80 -103.14
N LEU A 233 -8.66 -17.61 -102.38
CA LEU A 233 -7.70 -18.59 -102.90
C LEU A 233 -8.42 -19.68 -103.72
N ASP A 234 -9.53 -20.21 -103.21
CA ASP A 234 -10.35 -21.20 -103.92
C ASP A 234 -10.89 -20.64 -105.24
N GLU A 235 -11.36 -19.38 -105.25
CA GLU A 235 -11.85 -18.71 -106.47
C GLU A 235 -10.74 -18.52 -107.50
N ILE A 236 -9.54 -18.08 -107.07
CA ILE A 236 -8.35 -17.98 -107.95
C ILE A 236 -7.99 -19.35 -108.54
N LEU A 237 -8.00 -20.40 -107.73
CA LEU A 237 -7.70 -21.76 -108.19
C LEU A 237 -8.74 -22.30 -109.17
N ASN A 238 -10.02 -21.93 -109.02
CA ASN A 238 -11.08 -22.29 -109.97
C ASN A 238 -10.97 -21.54 -111.31
N ILE A 239 -10.41 -20.32 -111.34
CA ILE A 239 -10.20 -19.56 -112.58
C ILE A 239 -9.02 -20.11 -113.42
N VAL A 240 -8.06 -20.80 -112.78
CA VAL A 240 -6.87 -21.35 -113.45
C VAL A 240 -7.10 -22.75 -114.04
N ARG A 241 -8.30 -23.32 -113.89
CA ARG A 241 -8.74 -24.57 -114.56
C ARG A 241 -9.45 -24.30 -115.87
#